data_AF-A0A9E3G1S8-F1
#
_entry.id   AF-A0A9E3G1S8-F1
#
_cell.length_a   1.000
_cell.length_b   1.000
_cell.length_c   1.000
_cell.angle_alpha   90.00
_cell.angle_beta   90.00
_cell.angle_gamma   90.00
#
_symmetry.space_group_name_H-M   'P 1'
#
loop_
_entity.id
_entity.type
_entity.pdbx_description
1 polymer ?
#
loop_
_entity_poly.entity_id
_entity_poly.type
_entity_poly.pdbx_seq_one_letter_code
_entity_poly.pdbx_strand_id
1 'polypeptide(L)'
;MTETRVVWTCCKNNDGDLGPRTAWGRRNGRFEPVRDFDWQAFDFPEAGKETGITPAQGAAVFQDGQLKLPRSVAIKRLQELTRRKKTLCYEALRTDGKFGEHLSEQDGQITWTT
;
A
#
# COMPACT_ATOMS: atom_id res chain seq x y z
N MET A 1 6.59 20.67 -11.99
CA MET A 1 7.20 21.53 -10.94
C MET A 1 8.54 20.91 -10.57
N THR A 2 9.59 21.70 -10.50
CA THR A 2 10.91 21.24 -10.03
C THR A 2 10.91 21.24 -8.50
N GLU A 3 11.29 20.13 -7.86
CA GLU A 3 11.47 20.09 -6.41
C GLU A 3 12.64 21.02 -6.01
N THR A 4 12.41 21.86 -5.00
CA THR A 4 13.36 22.88 -4.56
C THR A 4 13.89 22.63 -3.15
N ARG A 5 13.39 21.60 -2.46
CA ARG A 5 13.79 21.25 -1.10
C ARG A 5 14.78 20.09 -1.09
N VAL A 6 15.67 20.11 -0.11
CA VAL A 6 16.70 19.08 0.12
C VAL A 6 16.66 18.68 1.58
N VAL A 7 16.65 17.37 1.83
CA VAL A 7 16.90 16.80 3.16
C VAL A 7 18.38 16.44 3.24
N TRP A 8 19.05 16.89 4.29
CA TRP A 8 20.47 16.67 4.53
C TRP A 8 20.70 16.07 5.92
N THR A 9 21.51 15.02 5.97
CA THR A 9 22.07 14.45 7.20
C THR A 9 23.58 14.54 7.12
N CYS A 10 24.23 15.14 8.12
CA CYS A 10 25.70 15.18 8.14
C CYS A 10 26.22 13.78 8.52
N CYS A 11 26.90 13.10 7.58
CA CYS A 11 27.31 11.70 7.73
C CYS A 11 28.68 11.51 8.41
N LYS A 12 29.38 12.56 8.86
CA LYS A 12 30.69 12.39 9.49
C LYS A 12 30.56 12.24 10.99
N ASN A 13 30.57 11.00 11.47
CA ASN A 13 31.07 10.64 12.78
C ASN A 13 32.03 9.45 12.60
N ASN A 14 33.13 9.41 13.35
CA ASN A 14 34.05 8.26 13.25
C ASN A 14 33.62 7.11 14.17
N ASP A 15 32.86 7.36 15.25
CA ASP A 15 32.37 6.34 16.20
C ASP A 15 31.15 6.83 17.04
N GLY A 16 30.27 7.67 16.47
CA GLY A 16 29.18 8.32 17.23
C GLY A 16 27.77 8.09 16.66
N ASP A 17 26.76 8.67 17.28
CA ASP A 17 25.42 8.75 16.71
C ASP A 17 25.38 9.73 15.53
N LEU A 18 24.57 9.44 14.52
CA LEU A 18 24.37 10.35 13.40
C LEU A 18 23.70 11.64 13.90
N GLY A 19 24.17 12.78 13.39
CA GLY A 19 23.51 14.06 13.66
C GLY A 19 22.06 14.07 13.15
N PRO A 20 21.18 14.90 13.73
CA PRO A 20 19.80 14.98 13.28
C PRO A 20 19.74 15.46 11.83
N ARG A 21 18.82 14.86 11.05
CA ARG A 21 18.53 15.31 9.69
C ARG A 21 17.88 16.69 9.70
N THR A 22 18.14 17.46 8.65
CA THR A 22 17.64 18.83 8.47
C THR A 22 17.05 19.01 7.08
N ALA A 23 16.04 19.87 6.94
CA ALA A 23 15.42 20.18 5.66
C ALA A 23 15.71 21.63 5.25
N TRP A 24 15.95 21.84 3.96
CA TRP A 24 16.39 23.12 3.40
C TRP A 24 15.65 23.42 2.10
N GLY A 25 15.15 24.65 1.95
CA GLY A 25 14.54 25.13 0.72
C GLY A 25 15.56 25.91 -0.11
N ARG A 26 15.67 25.62 -1.41
CA ARG A 26 16.50 26.38 -2.35
C ARG A 26 15.73 27.58 -2.88
N ARG A 27 16.22 28.77 -2.60
CA ARG A 27 15.64 30.04 -3.07
C ARG A 27 16.74 30.99 -3.53
N ASN A 28 16.66 31.48 -4.77
CA ASN A 28 17.58 32.49 -5.32
C ASN A 28 19.07 32.15 -5.11
N GLY A 29 19.46 30.88 -5.31
CA GLY A 29 20.84 30.42 -5.15
C GLY A 29 21.30 30.21 -3.70
N ARG A 30 20.42 30.38 -2.71
CA ARG A 30 20.68 30.14 -1.29
C ARG A 30 19.82 28.98 -0.76
N PHE A 31 20.23 28.42 0.37
CA PHE A 31 19.47 27.43 1.12
C PHE A 31 19.00 28.04 2.44
N GLU A 32 17.70 27.94 2.72
CA GLU A 32 17.07 28.41 3.96
C GLU A 32 16.49 27.22 4.72
N PRO A 33 16.65 27.13 6.06
CA PRO A 33 16.10 26.02 6.84
C PRO A 33 14.57 25.96 6.78
N VAL A 34 14.02 24.77 6.57
CA VAL A 34 12.58 24.48 6.66
C VAL A 34 12.30 23.85 8.01
N ARG A 35 11.73 24.62 8.95
CA ARG A 35 11.53 24.18 10.35
C ARG A 35 10.28 23.33 10.54
N ASP A 36 9.29 23.54 9.68
CA ASP A 36 7.99 22.89 9.63
C ASP A 36 7.95 21.76 8.59
N PHE A 37 9.10 21.14 8.32
CA PHE A 37 9.17 20.05 7.36
C PHE A 37 8.40 18.84 7.86
N ASP A 38 7.45 18.36 7.05
CA ASP A 38 6.65 17.19 7.35
C ASP A 38 7.47 15.90 7.20
N TRP A 39 8.19 15.58 8.28
CA TRP A 39 8.99 14.37 8.38
C TRP A 39 8.15 13.10 8.27
N GLN A 40 6.89 13.13 8.72
CA GLN A 40 6.00 11.97 8.67
C GLN A 40 5.61 11.67 7.22
N ALA A 41 5.17 12.67 6.46
CA ALA A 41 4.88 12.50 5.04
C ALA A 41 6.14 12.14 4.22
N PHE A 42 7.31 12.63 4.62
CA PHE A 42 8.58 12.30 3.96
C PHE A 42 9.00 10.83 4.18
N ASP A 43 8.91 10.34 5.42
CA ASP A 43 9.27 8.95 5.74
C ASP A 43 8.21 7.94 5.32
N PHE A 44 6.95 8.38 5.32
CA PHE A 44 5.78 7.55 5.02
C PHE A 44 4.96 8.20 3.90
N PRO A 45 5.50 8.34 2.69
CA PRO A 45 4.76 8.94 1.59
C PRO A 45 3.51 8.10 1.29
N GLU A 46 2.34 8.74 1.24
CA GLU A 46 1.09 8.06 0.86
C GLU A 46 1.16 7.55 -0.59
N ALA A 47 1.92 8.25 -1.44
CA ALA A 47 2.22 7.86 -2.80
C ALA A 47 3.19 6.67 -2.82
N GLY A 48 2.64 5.46 -2.77
CA GLY A 48 3.43 4.22 -2.85
C GLY A 48 2.92 3.09 -1.97
N LYS A 49 2.02 3.36 -1.00
CA LYS A 49 1.19 2.29 -0.45
C LYS A 49 0.23 1.89 -1.55
N GLU A 50 0.57 0.81 -2.27
CA GLU A 50 -0.45 0.05 -2.98
C GLU A 50 -1.54 -0.25 -1.96
N THR A 51 -2.63 0.53 -1.96
CA THR A 51 -3.80 0.21 -1.16
C THR A 51 -4.12 -1.23 -1.54
N GLY A 52 -4.00 -2.13 -0.56
CA GLY A 52 -4.22 -3.55 -0.78
C GLY A 52 -5.61 -3.79 -1.36
N ILE A 53 -5.94 -5.04 -1.63
CA ILE A 53 -7.31 -5.38 -2.04
C ILE A 53 -8.27 -4.81 -0.99
N THR A 54 -9.31 -4.10 -1.44
CA THR A 54 -10.39 -3.58 -0.58
C THR A 54 -11.53 -4.60 -0.48
N PRO A 55 -12.37 -4.57 0.57
CA PRO A 55 -13.54 -5.44 0.66
C PRO A 55 -14.47 -5.31 -0.56
N ALA A 56 -14.70 -4.09 -1.06
CA ALA A 56 -15.52 -3.86 -2.25
C ALA A 56 -14.94 -4.54 -3.50
N GLN A 57 -13.61 -4.54 -3.68
CA GLN A 57 -12.96 -5.28 -4.76
C GLN A 57 -13.09 -6.79 -4.58
N GLY A 58 -13.05 -7.28 -3.34
CA GLY A 58 -13.31 -8.69 -3.00
C GLY A 58 -14.75 -9.11 -3.34
N ALA A 59 -15.74 -8.34 -2.90
CA ALA A 59 -17.16 -8.58 -3.17
C ALA A 59 -17.49 -8.55 -4.67
N ALA A 60 -16.91 -7.59 -5.41
CA ALA A 60 -17.12 -7.46 -6.86
C ALA A 60 -16.71 -8.70 -7.67
N VAL A 61 -15.73 -9.48 -7.20
CA VAL A 61 -15.32 -10.75 -7.85
C VAL A 61 -16.47 -11.76 -7.87
N PHE A 62 -17.29 -11.75 -6.83
CA PHE A 62 -18.41 -12.67 -6.61
C PHE A 62 -19.77 -12.05 -6.92
N GLN A 63 -19.80 -10.86 -7.56
CA GLN A 63 -21.04 -10.09 -7.77
C GLN A 63 -21.83 -9.94 -6.47
N ASP A 64 -21.13 -9.51 -5.41
CA ASP A 64 -21.71 -9.30 -4.07
C ASP A 64 -22.35 -10.58 -3.48
N GLY A 65 -21.75 -11.75 -3.77
CA GLY A 65 -22.17 -13.05 -3.25
C GLY A 65 -23.13 -13.84 -4.15
N GLN A 66 -23.53 -13.29 -5.31
CA GLN A 66 -24.39 -13.97 -6.28
C GLN A 66 -23.69 -15.13 -7.01
N LEU A 67 -22.36 -15.11 -7.09
CA LEU A 67 -21.57 -16.13 -7.78
C LEU A 67 -20.69 -16.91 -6.83
N LYS A 68 -20.71 -18.24 -6.95
CA LYS A 68 -19.71 -19.14 -6.38
C LYS A 68 -18.67 -19.46 -7.44
N LEU A 69 -17.38 -19.30 -7.12
CA LEU A 69 -16.29 -19.52 -8.08
C LEU A 69 -15.21 -20.41 -7.47
N PRO A 70 -14.57 -21.28 -8.28
CA PRO A 70 -13.31 -21.90 -7.87
C PRO A 70 -12.28 -20.84 -7.54
N ARG A 71 -11.49 -21.05 -6.49
CA ARG A 71 -10.52 -20.07 -5.98
C ARG A 71 -9.54 -19.58 -7.04
N SER A 72 -9.07 -20.48 -7.91
CA SER A 72 -8.16 -20.14 -9.01
C SER A 72 -8.77 -19.14 -10.01
N VAL A 73 -10.08 -19.24 -10.26
CA VAL A 73 -10.84 -18.33 -11.14
C VAL A 73 -11.07 -16.99 -10.44
N ALA A 74 -11.46 -17.01 -9.17
CA ALA A 74 -11.65 -15.80 -8.37
C ALA A 74 -10.35 -14.97 -8.27
N ILE A 75 -9.19 -15.62 -8.08
CA ILE A 75 -7.88 -14.95 -8.05
C ILE A 75 -7.56 -14.28 -9.40
N LYS A 76 -7.77 -14.99 -10.52
CA LYS A 76 -7.55 -14.41 -11.86
C LYS A 76 -8.45 -13.19 -12.09
N ARG A 77 -9.73 -13.30 -11.74
CA ARG A 77 -10.69 -12.20 -11.87
C ARG A 77 -10.33 -11.01 -10.99
N LEU A 78 -9.89 -11.23 -9.75
CA LEU A 78 -9.43 -10.18 -8.86
C LEU A 78 -8.16 -9.50 -9.38
N GLN A 79 -7.24 -10.28 -9.96
CA GLN A 79 -6.03 -9.78 -10.59
C GLN A 79 -6.35 -8.92 -11.82
N GLU A 80 -7.30 -9.32 -12.65
CA GLU A 80 -7.75 -8.54 -13.81
C GLU A 80 -8.43 -7.23 -13.39
N LEU A 81 -9.27 -7.27 -12.35
CA LEU A 81 -9.99 -6.11 -11.83
C LEU A 81 -9.05 -5.06 -11.22
N THR A 82 -8.06 -5.52 -10.45
CA THR A 82 -7.21 -4.63 -9.63
C THR A 82 -5.83 -4.39 -10.22
N ARG A 83 -5.41 -5.18 -11.22
CA ARG A 83 -4.05 -5.24 -11.78
C ARG A 83 -2.96 -5.47 -10.72
N ARG A 84 -3.33 -6.05 -9.57
CA ARG A 84 -2.40 -6.34 -8.46
C ARG A 84 -1.64 -7.64 -8.67
N LYS A 85 -0.58 -7.81 -7.90
CA LYS A 85 0.20 -9.07 -7.88
C LYS A 85 -0.70 -10.23 -7.46
N LYS A 86 -0.49 -11.38 -8.09
CA LYS A 86 -1.22 -12.63 -7.82
C LYS A 86 -1.14 -13.03 -6.34
N THR A 87 0.01 -12.83 -5.69
CA THR A 87 0.20 -13.10 -4.25
C THR A 87 -0.75 -12.29 -3.39
N LEU A 88 -0.91 -10.99 -3.66
CA LEU A 88 -1.85 -10.13 -2.94
C LEU A 88 -3.31 -10.58 -3.14
N CYS A 89 -3.67 -11.01 -4.35
CA CYS A 89 -5.01 -11.53 -4.66
C CYS A 89 -5.26 -12.88 -3.97
N TYR A 90 -4.24 -13.73 -3.87
CA TYR A 90 -4.32 -15.00 -3.15
C TYR A 90 -4.53 -14.78 -1.65
N GLU A 91 -3.75 -13.89 -1.04
CA GLU A 91 -3.87 -13.52 0.38
C GLU A 91 -5.23 -12.89 0.70
N ALA A 92 -5.76 -12.04 -0.20
CA ALA A 92 -7.08 -11.44 -0.03
C ALA A 92 -8.21 -12.47 -0.06
N LEU A 93 -8.09 -13.53 -0.87
CA LEU A 93 -9.10 -14.58 -1.00
C LEU A 93 -8.84 -15.76 -0.05
N ARG A 94 -8.11 -15.54 1.05
CA ARG A 94 -7.96 -16.50 2.15
C ARG A 94 -9.15 -16.47 3.09
N THR A 95 -9.79 -17.64 3.26
CA THR A 95 -10.90 -17.88 4.20
C THR A 95 -10.48 -17.74 5.66
N ASP A 96 -9.19 -17.90 5.97
CA ASP A 96 -8.56 -17.62 7.27
C ASP A 96 -7.77 -16.30 7.27
N GLY A 97 -7.96 -15.47 6.24
CA GLY A 97 -7.22 -14.23 6.03
C GLY A 97 -8.02 -12.98 6.38
N LYS A 98 -7.53 -11.83 5.87
CA LYS A 98 -8.10 -10.50 6.13
C LYS A 98 -9.60 -10.38 5.84
N PHE A 99 -10.11 -11.14 4.87
CA PHE A 99 -11.53 -11.13 4.48
C PHE A 99 -12.24 -12.45 4.79
N GLY A 100 -11.68 -13.26 5.71
CA GLY A 100 -12.22 -14.57 6.05
C GLY A 100 -13.68 -14.53 6.50
N GLU A 101 -14.07 -13.53 7.28
CA GLU A 101 -15.46 -13.33 7.74
C GLU A 101 -16.45 -13.09 6.60
N HIS A 102 -15.97 -12.62 5.46
CA HIS A 102 -16.78 -12.39 4.25
C HIS A 102 -16.63 -13.49 3.21
N LEU A 103 -15.92 -14.58 3.50
CA LEU A 103 -15.67 -15.66 2.55
C LEU A 103 -16.18 -16.99 3.09
N SER A 104 -17.08 -17.61 2.35
CA SER A 104 -17.55 -18.98 2.62
C SER A 104 -17.05 -19.92 1.54
N GLU A 105 -16.52 -21.08 1.95
CA GLU A 105 -16.10 -22.16 1.05
C GLU A 105 -17.08 -23.34 1.15
N GLN A 106 -17.62 -23.77 0.01
CA GLN A 106 -18.53 -24.91 -0.13
C GLN A 106 -18.20 -25.65 -1.42
N ASP A 107 -18.07 -26.97 -1.36
CA ASP A 107 -17.83 -27.82 -2.54
C ASP A 107 -16.60 -27.39 -3.39
N GLY A 108 -15.54 -26.88 -2.74
CA GLY A 108 -14.33 -26.40 -3.41
C GLY A 108 -14.50 -25.07 -4.16
N GLN A 109 -15.62 -24.38 -3.95
CA GLN A 109 -15.89 -23.04 -4.47
C GLN A 109 -15.99 -22.05 -3.31
N ILE A 110 -15.61 -20.80 -3.58
CA ILE A 110 -15.71 -19.70 -2.63
C ILE A 110 -16.76 -18.70 -3.10
N THR A 111 -17.45 -18.07 -2.14
CA THR A 111 -18.40 -16.98 -2.35
C THR A 111 -18.21 -15.88 -1.32
N TRP A 112 -18.72 -14.68 -1.62
CA TRP A 112 -18.75 -13.57 -0.69
C TRP A 112 -20.01 -13.63 0.18
N THR A 113 -19.86 -13.51 1.50
CA THR A 113 -20.96 -13.40 2.47
C THR A 113 -21.01 -11.99 3.04
N THR A 114 -22.21 -11.40 3.02
CA THR A 114 -22.48 -10.09 3.64
C THR A 114 -22.63 -10.24 5.14
#